data_AF-L9XWU5-F1
#
_entry.id   AF-L9XWU5-F1
#
_cell.length_a   1.000
_cell.length_b   1.000
_cell.length_c   1.000
_cell.angle_alpha   90.00
_cell.angle_beta   90.00
_cell.angle_gamma   90.00
#
_symmetry.space_group_name_H-M   'P 1'
#
loop_
_entity.id
_entity.type
_entity.pdbx_description
1 polymer ?
#
loop_
_entity_poly.entity_id
_entity_poly.type
_entity_poly.pdbx_seq_one_letter_code
_entity_poly.pdbx_strand_id
1 'polypeptide(L)'
;MLLAAILVVATVATVPLFGGTAAAQEESANDYFETFRGMEGTEAYQEYDELETVRTFAVSQTQVTGDLSADERAEFAAVAGTLRAFDRAYVRAEDGEYEASLAAAENVSEHIDDLEQYDQTQATLAGLALTRFYERLGDGLYEEADAVNRTPDRIERLEMTATAYERADMPDEAAQFRVQAEQLTAEYERDRETIATARNATATFVEDCTDCADVQAAISANGLETFAAYGEARATESQIRDASDRAATHGLTDREDELTAMADDVTETRTTLAIASSAVLVGYGVAVGLLGTIIVGRLFLWRRTYEASRVGSVVAVGDSDV
;
A
#
# COMPACT_ATOMS: atom_id res chain seq x y z
N MET A 1 55.81 -5.87 -28.71
CA MET A 1 55.81 -6.25 -30.13
C MET A 1 54.45 -5.89 -30.72
N LEU A 2 54.44 -5.05 -31.77
CA LEU A 2 53.35 -4.72 -32.74
C LEU A 2 52.00 -4.24 -32.15
N LEU A 3 51.56 -2.97 -32.20
CA LEU A 3 51.59 -1.87 -33.21
C LEU A 3 50.53 -2.01 -34.33
N ALA A 4 49.40 -1.30 -34.18
CA ALA A 4 48.51 -0.72 -35.21
C ALA A 4 47.40 0.06 -34.46
N ALA A 5 47.34 1.39 -34.32
CA ALA A 5 47.45 2.51 -35.26
C ALA A 5 46.37 2.53 -36.35
N ILE A 6 45.20 3.10 -36.04
CA ILE A 6 44.36 3.77 -37.04
C ILE A 6 43.96 5.15 -36.49
N LEU A 7 44.47 6.14 -37.20
CA LEU A 7 44.29 7.57 -37.09
C LEU A 7 43.09 7.92 -37.97
N VAL A 8 42.03 8.54 -37.44
CA VAL A 8 41.06 9.26 -38.28
C VAL A 8 41.11 10.74 -37.91
N VAL A 9 41.37 11.50 -38.95
CA VAL A 9 41.73 12.89 -39.05
C VAL A 9 40.58 13.81 -38.64
N ALA A 10 40.97 14.92 -38.03
CA ALA A 10 40.14 16.04 -37.64
C ALA A 10 39.29 16.63 -38.78
N THR A 11 38.01 16.85 -38.48
CA THR A 11 37.27 17.99 -39.00
C THR A 11 36.84 18.84 -37.81
N VAL A 12 37.73 19.73 -37.39
CA VAL A 12 37.34 20.91 -36.62
C VAL A 12 36.51 21.76 -37.58
N ALA A 13 35.19 21.57 -37.56
CA ALA A 13 34.30 22.53 -38.16
C ALA A 13 34.46 23.82 -37.35
N THR A 14 35.15 24.79 -37.94
CA THR A 14 35.11 26.18 -37.52
C THR A 14 33.65 26.64 -37.60
N VAL A 15 32.93 26.54 -36.48
CA VAL A 15 31.63 27.19 -36.32
C VAL A 15 31.93 28.68 -36.40
N PRO A 16 31.37 29.40 -37.38
CA PRO A 16 31.52 30.84 -37.40
C PRO A 16 30.81 31.40 -36.16
N LEU A 17 31.60 32.01 -35.27
CA LEU A 17 31.15 32.96 -34.26
C LEU A 17 30.59 34.20 -34.98
N PHE A 18 29.43 34.05 -35.63
CA PHE A 18 28.55 35.16 -35.95
C PHE A 18 27.43 35.12 -34.92
N GLY A 19 27.45 36.09 -34.02
CA GLY A 19 26.30 36.46 -33.20
C GLY A 19 25.14 36.82 -34.13
N GLY A 20 24.31 35.84 -34.43
CA GLY A 20 22.93 36.06 -34.77
C GLY A 20 22.14 35.84 -33.50
N THR A 21 21.77 36.91 -32.81
CA THR A 21 20.49 36.89 -32.10
C THR A 21 19.47 36.54 -33.18
N ALA A 22 18.99 35.30 -33.20
CA ALA A 22 17.73 35.02 -33.87
C ALA A 22 16.73 35.93 -33.15
N ALA A 23 16.43 37.08 -33.76
CA ALA A 23 15.28 37.85 -33.35
C ALA A 23 14.12 36.88 -33.54
N ALA A 24 13.54 36.41 -32.44
CA ALA A 24 12.26 35.72 -32.51
C ALA A 24 11.35 36.66 -33.32
N GLN A 25 10.92 36.19 -34.49
CA GLN A 25 10.07 36.97 -35.36
C GLN A 25 8.80 37.27 -34.55
N GLU A 26 8.51 38.55 -34.32
CA GLU A 26 7.33 38.94 -33.54
C GLU A 26 6.08 38.40 -34.26
N GLU A 27 5.24 37.64 -33.54
CA GLU A 27 4.02 37.06 -34.12
C GLU A 27 3.04 38.18 -34.51
N SER A 28 2.49 38.05 -35.71
CA SER A 28 1.52 38.97 -36.28
C SER A 28 0.08 38.59 -35.91
N ALA A 29 -0.88 39.49 -36.17
CA ALA A 29 -2.31 39.20 -35.99
C ALA A 29 -2.76 37.96 -36.78
N ASN A 30 -2.18 37.74 -37.98
CA ASN A 30 -2.49 36.55 -38.78
C ASN A 30 -1.95 35.27 -38.14
N ASP A 31 -0.77 35.31 -37.52
CA ASP A 31 -0.18 34.13 -36.86
C ASP A 31 -1.02 33.70 -35.66
N TYR A 32 -1.50 34.66 -34.86
CA TYR A 32 -2.44 34.38 -33.76
C TYR A 32 -3.81 33.93 -34.26
N PHE A 33 -4.35 34.54 -35.32
CA PHE A 33 -5.60 34.08 -35.94
C PHE A 33 -5.51 32.62 -36.38
N GLU A 34 -4.44 32.24 -37.08
CA GLU A 34 -4.21 30.86 -37.50
C GLU A 34 -4.01 29.92 -36.31
N THR A 35 -3.33 30.38 -35.25
CA THR A 35 -3.17 29.65 -34.00
C THR A 35 -4.51 29.32 -33.34
N PHE A 36 -5.36 30.33 -33.09
CA PHE A 36 -6.66 30.12 -32.43
C PHE A 36 -7.66 29.37 -33.31
N ARG A 37 -7.58 29.55 -34.64
CA ARG A 37 -8.36 28.75 -35.58
C ARG A 37 -7.90 27.30 -35.60
N GLY A 38 -6.59 27.04 -35.51
CA GLY A 38 -6.03 25.69 -35.46
C GLY A 38 -6.42 24.91 -34.20
N MET A 39 -6.83 25.62 -33.14
CA MET A 39 -7.37 25.08 -31.89
C MET A 39 -8.86 24.70 -31.99
N GLU A 40 -9.52 24.96 -33.13
CA GLU A 40 -10.92 24.56 -33.33
C GLU A 40 -11.06 23.03 -33.23
N GLY A 41 -12.00 22.57 -32.41
CA GLY A 41 -12.29 21.15 -32.29
C GLY A 41 -11.36 20.37 -31.36
N THR A 42 -10.45 21.03 -30.64
CA THR A 42 -9.75 20.40 -29.50
C THR A 42 -10.77 19.88 -28.47
N GLU A 43 -10.64 18.62 -28.04
CA GLU A 43 -11.60 17.95 -27.16
C GLU A 43 -11.80 18.71 -25.84
N ALA A 44 -10.72 19.20 -25.23
CA ALA A 44 -10.77 20.02 -24.02
C ALA A 44 -11.70 21.25 -24.18
N TYR A 45 -11.73 21.90 -25.34
CA TYR A 45 -12.56 23.09 -25.52
C TYR A 45 -14.02 22.75 -25.84
N GLN A 46 -14.28 21.54 -26.34
CA GLN A 46 -15.65 21.03 -26.51
C GLN A 46 -16.28 20.62 -25.18
N GLU A 47 -15.47 20.10 -24.25
CA GLU A 47 -15.94 19.67 -22.93
C GLU A 47 -16.07 20.84 -21.93
N TYR A 48 -15.37 21.94 -22.20
CA TYR A 48 -15.36 23.17 -21.40
C TYR A 48 -15.68 24.38 -22.31
N ASP A 49 -16.98 24.65 -22.50
CA ASP A 49 -17.52 25.71 -23.37
C ASP A 49 -16.94 27.11 -23.07
N GLU A 50 -16.50 27.35 -21.83
CA GLU A 50 -15.84 28.60 -21.43
C GLU A 50 -14.55 28.84 -22.22
N LEU A 51 -13.77 27.78 -22.48
CA LEU A 51 -12.52 27.87 -23.25
C LEU A 51 -12.79 28.05 -24.75
N GLU A 52 -13.83 27.42 -25.27
CA GLU A 52 -14.28 27.64 -26.65
C GLU A 52 -14.78 29.08 -26.84
N THR A 53 -15.40 29.66 -25.82
CA THR A 53 -15.80 31.07 -25.80
C THR A 53 -14.58 32.00 -25.82
N VAL A 54 -13.57 31.73 -24.98
CA VAL A 54 -12.29 32.47 -24.96
C VAL A 54 -11.60 32.40 -26.34
N ARG A 55 -11.47 31.20 -26.91
CA ARG A 55 -10.88 30.98 -28.25
C ARG A 55 -11.65 31.76 -29.33
N THR A 56 -12.97 31.67 -29.33
CA THR A 56 -13.82 32.34 -30.34
C THR A 56 -13.72 33.87 -30.24
N PHE A 57 -13.63 34.39 -29.02
CA PHE A 57 -13.39 35.82 -28.80
C PHE A 57 -12.03 36.26 -29.33
N ALA A 58 -10.96 35.50 -29.05
CA ALA A 58 -9.63 35.77 -29.58
C ALA A 58 -9.57 35.71 -31.12
N VAL A 59 -10.27 34.75 -31.74
CA VAL A 59 -10.45 34.68 -33.20
C VAL A 59 -11.16 35.93 -33.74
N SER A 60 -12.22 36.40 -33.05
CA SER A 60 -12.94 37.61 -33.46
C SER A 60 -12.08 38.86 -33.37
N GLN A 61 -11.25 38.99 -32.33
CA GLN A 61 -10.39 40.14 -32.14
C GLN A 61 -9.24 40.17 -33.17
N THR A 62 -8.61 39.03 -33.44
CA THR A 62 -7.52 38.93 -34.44
C THR A 62 -7.98 39.13 -35.88
N GLN A 63 -9.28 38.97 -36.19
CA GLN A 63 -9.86 39.34 -37.49
C GLN A 63 -9.93 40.85 -37.71
N VAL A 64 -9.90 41.64 -36.64
CA VAL A 64 -9.95 43.10 -36.68
C VAL A 64 -8.52 43.61 -36.50
N THR A 65 -7.95 44.17 -37.58
CA THR A 65 -6.74 45.02 -37.64
C THR A 65 -5.32 44.43 -37.62
N GLY A 66 -4.56 44.78 -38.67
CA GLY A 66 -3.27 45.50 -38.59
C GLY A 66 -2.04 44.86 -37.93
N ASP A 67 -0.96 45.64 -37.81
CA ASP A 67 0.18 45.30 -36.96
C ASP A 67 -0.26 45.36 -35.49
N LEU A 68 0.08 44.33 -34.71
CA LEU A 68 -0.24 44.27 -33.28
C LEU A 68 0.70 45.16 -32.47
N SER A 69 0.14 45.89 -31.50
CA SER A 69 0.92 46.50 -30.42
C SER A 69 1.63 45.44 -29.57
N ALA A 70 2.60 45.86 -28.75
CA ALA A 70 3.28 44.95 -27.84
C ALA A 70 2.31 44.37 -26.78
N ASP A 71 1.34 45.18 -26.33
CA ASP A 71 0.36 44.78 -25.32
C ASP A 71 -0.65 43.76 -25.91
N GLU A 72 -1.16 44.00 -27.12
CA GLU A 72 -2.05 43.03 -27.81
C GLU A 72 -1.33 41.70 -28.09
N ARG A 73 -0.04 41.74 -28.45
CA ARG A 73 0.76 40.51 -28.60
C ARG A 73 0.91 39.75 -27.29
N ALA A 74 1.10 40.46 -26.18
CA ALA A 74 1.22 39.84 -24.88
C ALA A 74 -0.12 39.24 -24.42
N GLU A 75 -1.23 39.93 -24.66
CA GLU A 75 -2.59 39.42 -24.41
C GLU A 75 -2.86 38.14 -25.20
N PHE A 76 -2.66 38.13 -26.52
CA PHE A 76 -2.88 36.93 -27.33
C PHE A 76 -1.92 35.78 -26.97
N ALA A 77 -0.67 36.09 -26.61
CA ALA A 77 0.25 35.10 -26.08
C ALA A 77 -0.26 34.48 -24.78
N ALA A 78 -0.82 35.30 -23.86
CA ALA A 78 -1.40 34.82 -22.62
C ALA A 78 -2.62 33.93 -22.88
N VAL A 79 -3.55 34.34 -23.74
CA VAL A 79 -4.71 33.51 -24.13
C VAL A 79 -4.26 32.17 -24.72
N ALA A 80 -3.33 32.20 -25.68
CA ALA A 80 -2.81 30.98 -26.30
C ALA A 80 -2.04 30.10 -25.31
N GLY A 81 -1.35 30.71 -24.34
CA GLY A 81 -0.67 30.03 -23.23
C GLY A 81 -1.66 29.28 -22.36
N THR A 82 -2.71 29.96 -21.89
CA THR A 82 -3.78 29.39 -21.06
C THR A 82 -4.49 28.24 -21.74
N LEU A 83 -4.93 28.42 -22.99
CA LEU A 83 -5.61 27.37 -23.76
C LEU A 83 -4.74 26.13 -23.93
N ARG A 84 -3.46 26.29 -24.30
CA ARG A 84 -2.52 25.17 -24.44
C ARG A 84 -2.17 24.52 -23.12
N ALA A 85 -2.09 25.28 -22.03
CA ALA A 85 -1.84 24.74 -20.71
C ALA A 85 -3.00 23.89 -20.24
N PHE A 86 -4.23 24.36 -20.43
CA PHE A 86 -5.42 23.62 -20.10
C PHE A 86 -5.51 22.31 -20.89
N ASP A 87 -5.30 22.36 -22.21
CA ASP A 87 -5.30 21.16 -23.06
C ASP A 87 -4.28 20.11 -22.58
N ARG A 88 -3.08 20.54 -22.16
CA ARG A 88 -2.09 19.62 -21.58
C ARG A 88 -2.56 18.97 -20.27
N ALA A 89 -3.24 19.72 -19.41
CA ALA A 89 -3.80 19.17 -18.18
C ALA A 89 -4.93 18.17 -18.49
N TYR A 90 -5.80 18.54 -19.43
CA TYR A 90 -6.90 17.70 -19.91
C TYR A 90 -6.42 16.36 -20.47
N VAL A 91 -5.49 16.37 -21.43
CA VAL A 91 -4.97 15.14 -22.05
C VAL A 91 -4.36 14.20 -20.99
N ARG A 92 -3.66 14.74 -19.99
CA ARG A 92 -3.12 13.91 -18.90
C ARG A 92 -4.21 13.27 -18.05
N ALA A 93 -5.32 13.96 -17.81
CA ALA A 93 -6.46 13.38 -17.11
C ALA A 93 -7.06 12.22 -17.92
N GLU A 94 -7.26 12.40 -19.22
CA GLU A 94 -7.82 11.37 -20.12
C GLU A 94 -6.88 10.16 -20.27
N ASP A 95 -5.57 10.37 -20.22
CA ASP A 95 -4.57 9.30 -20.23
C ASP A 95 -4.45 8.56 -18.87
N GLY A 96 -5.21 8.98 -17.84
CA GLY A 96 -5.16 8.41 -16.49
C GLY A 96 -3.93 8.85 -15.67
N GLU A 97 -3.19 9.85 -16.14
CA GLU A 97 -2.03 10.42 -15.47
C GLU A 97 -2.45 11.49 -14.44
N TYR A 98 -3.29 11.13 -13.46
CA TYR A 98 -3.94 12.09 -12.55
C TYR A 98 -2.99 12.99 -11.76
N GLU A 99 -1.87 12.47 -11.24
CA GLU A 99 -0.87 13.28 -10.52
C GLU A 99 -0.25 14.33 -11.44
N ALA A 100 0.11 13.93 -12.66
CA ALA A 100 0.67 14.83 -13.66
C ALA A 100 -0.37 15.83 -14.18
N SER A 101 -1.63 15.42 -14.24
CA SER A 101 -2.78 16.26 -14.57
C SER A 101 -3.01 17.35 -13.51
N LEU A 102 -3.01 17.00 -12.21
CA LEU A 102 -3.09 17.96 -11.11
C LEU A 102 -1.95 18.98 -11.18
N ALA A 103 -0.71 18.53 -11.35
CA ALA A 103 0.43 19.43 -11.48
C ALA A 103 0.36 20.32 -12.73
N ALA A 104 -0.15 19.79 -13.86
CA ALA A 104 -0.37 20.57 -15.06
C ALA A 104 -1.48 21.62 -14.87
N ALA A 105 -2.53 21.30 -14.11
CA ALA A 105 -3.64 22.21 -13.79
C ALA A 105 -3.19 23.37 -12.88
N GLU A 106 -2.20 23.18 -12.02
CA GLU A 106 -1.57 24.29 -11.26
C GLU A 106 -0.84 25.27 -12.20
N ASN A 107 -0.18 24.76 -13.26
CA ASN A 107 0.41 25.63 -14.28
C ASN A 107 -0.67 26.39 -15.08
N VAL A 108 -1.88 25.83 -15.22
CA VAL A 108 -3.00 26.57 -15.83
C VAL A 108 -3.37 27.79 -14.99
N SER A 109 -3.36 27.70 -13.65
CA SER A 109 -3.68 28.87 -12.82
C SER A 109 -2.65 29.98 -12.99
N GLU A 110 -1.36 29.66 -13.11
CA GLU A 110 -0.31 30.66 -13.40
C GLU A 110 -0.57 31.38 -14.73
N HIS A 111 -0.98 30.64 -15.77
CA HIS A 111 -1.35 31.23 -17.06
C HIS A 111 -2.65 32.06 -17.00
N ILE A 112 -3.61 31.68 -16.15
CA ILE A 112 -4.82 32.47 -15.91
C ILE A 112 -4.48 33.79 -15.19
N ASP A 113 -3.59 33.75 -14.21
CA ASP A 113 -3.12 34.96 -13.50
C ASP A 113 -2.38 35.92 -14.46
N ASP A 114 -1.59 35.38 -15.39
CA ASP A 114 -0.98 36.17 -16.47
C ASP A 114 -2.04 36.77 -17.40
N LEU A 115 -3.06 36.00 -17.78
CA LEU A 115 -4.17 36.48 -18.61
C LEU A 115 -4.99 37.57 -17.91
N GLU A 116 -5.17 37.49 -16.59
CA GLU A 116 -5.94 38.49 -15.82
C GLU A 116 -5.32 39.90 -15.90
N GLN A 117 -4.00 39.98 -16.10
CA GLN A 117 -3.30 41.26 -16.28
C GLN A 117 -3.75 42.00 -17.56
N TYR A 118 -4.27 41.28 -18.55
CA TYR A 118 -4.68 41.81 -19.85
C TYR A 118 -6.21 41.82 -20.03
N ASP A 119 -6.88 40.71 -19.71
CA ASP A 119 -8.33 40.58 -19.84
C ASP A 119 -8.94 39.76 -18.68
N GLN A 120 -9.52 40.47 -17.71
CA GLN A 120 -10.20 39.87 -16.56
C GLN A 120 -11.41 39.01 -16.94
N THR A 121 -12.10 39.31 -18.04
CA THR A 121 -13.28 38.53 -18.47
C THR A 121 -12.85 37.16 -19.00
N GLN A 122 -11.83 37.13 -19.86
CA GLN A 122 -11.28 35.88 -20.39
C GLN A 122 -10.62 35.05 -19.29
N ALA A 123 -9.87 35.69 -18.38
CA ALA A 123 -9.29 35.03 -17.21
C ALA A 123 -10.38 34.41 -16.30
N THR A 124 -11.50 35.12 -16.08
CA THR A 124 -12.62 34.60 -15.29
C THR A 124 -13.26 33.36 -15.96
N LEU A 125 -13.43 33.36 -17.29
CA LEU A 125 -13.95 32.21 -18.02
C LEU A 125 -13.00 31.01 -17.92
N ALA A 126 -11.69 31.23 -18.10
CA ALA A 126 -10.69 30.19 -17.96
C ALA A 126 -10.61 29.66 -16.51
N GLY A 127 -10.77 30.53 -15.52
CA GLY A 127 -10.87 30.16 -14.11
C GLY A 127 -12.08 29.25 -13.84
N LEU A 128 -13.25 29.61 -14.37
CA LEU A 128 -14.45 28.76 -14.27
C LEU A 128 -14.24 27.39 -14.93
N ALA A 129 -13.59 27.34 -16.10
CA ALA A 129 -13.23 26.08 -16.75
C ALA A 129 -12.31 25.23 -15.85
N LEU A 130 -11.31 25.85 -15.23
CA LEU A 130 -10.35 25.19 -14.34
C LEU A 130 -11.04 24.66 -13.06
N THR A 131 -11.95 25.41 -12.47
CA THR A 131 -12.77 24.96 -11.32
C THR A 131 -13.57 23.71 -11.69
N ARG A 132 -14.29 23.73 -12.82
CA ARG A 132 -15.05 22.57 -13.34
C ARG A 132 -14.13 21.40 -13.70
N PHE A 133 -12.89 21.69 -14.10
CA PHE A 133 -11.89 20.67 -14.40
C PHE A 133 -11.50 19.91 -13.14
N TYR A 134 -11.18 20.63 -12.08
CA TYR A 134 -10.87 20.01 -10.79
C TYR A 134 -12.05 19.21 -10.22
N GLU A 135 -13.29 19.67 -10.38
CA GLU A 135 -14.49 18.92 -9.97
C GLU A 135 -14.55 17.55 -10.66
N ARG A 136 -14.52 17.51 -12.00
CA ARG A 136 -14.53 16.25 -12.76
C ARG A 136 -13.32 15.36 -12.46
N LEU A 137 -12.15 15.98 -12.25
CA LEU A 137 -10.92 15.25 -11.88
C LEU A 137 -11.08 14.58 -10.51
N GLY A 138 -11.71 15.28 -9.55
CA GLY A 138 -12.05 14.74 -8.23
C GLY A 138 -12.99 13.54 -8.31
N ASP A 139 -14.03 13.64 -9.14
CA ASP A 139 -14.97 12.54 -9.39
C ASP A 139 -14.24 11.30 -9.96
N GLY A 140 -13.41 11.49 -11.00
CA GLY A 140 -12.64 10.40 -11.61
C GLY A 140 -11.64 9.75 -10.64
N LEU A 141 -10.90 10.57 -9.87
CA LEU A 141 -9.99 10.09 -8.82
C LEU A 141 -10.72 9.28 -7.74
N TYR A 142 -11.93 9.69 -7.36
CA TYR A 142 -12.74 8.97 -6.39
C TYR A 142 -13.21 7.62 -6.93
N GLU A 143 -13.65 7.55 -8.19
CA GLU A 143 -13.99 6.29 -8.85
C GLU A 143 -12.78 5.34 -8.89
N GLU A 144 -11.57 5.85 -9.19
CA GLU A 144 -10.35 5.06 -9.12
C GLU A 144 -10.02 4.59 -7.70
N ALA A 145 -10.20 5.46 -6.70
CA ALA A 145 -9.95 5.12 -5.31
C ALA A 145 -10.84 3.95 -4.84
N ASP A 146 -12.08 3.87 -5.32
CA ASP A 146 -12.98 2.77 -4.99
C ASP A 146 -12.66 1.47 -5.76
N ALA A 147 -12.11 1.60 -6.98
CA ALA A 147 -11.72 0.46 -7.81
C ALA A 147 -10.39 -0.20 -7.38
N VAL A 148 -9.53 0.53 -6.68
CA VAL A 148 -8.20 0.05 -6.27
C VAL A 148 -8.28 -0.78 -4.98
N ASN A 149 -7.75 -2.01 -5.06
CA ASN A 149 -7.72 -2.94 -3.92
C ASN A 149 -6.59 -2.65 -2.92
N ARG A 150 -5.49 -2.05 -3.38
CA ARG A 150 -4.31 -1.80 -2.55
C ARG A 150 -4.54 -0.56 -1.69
N THR A 151 -4.57 -0.75 -0.37
CA THR A 151 -4.89 0.33 0.57
C THR A 151 -3.97 1.57 0.45
N PRO A 152 -2.64 1.44 0.34
CA PRO A 152 -1.76 2.60 0.09
C PRO A 152 -2.16 3.45 -1.10
N ASP A 153 -2.42 2.80 -2.23
CA ASP A 153 -2.78 3.46 -3.48
C ASP A 153 -4.17 4.12 -3.36
N ARG A 154 -5.11 3.47 -2.65
CA ARG A 154 -6.41 4.07 -2.32
C ARG A 154 -6.28 5.32 -1.44
N ILE A 155 -5.40 5.32 -0.45
CA ILE A 155 -5.12 6.51 0.39
C ILE A 155 -4.63 7.65 -0.49
N GLU A 156 -3.63 7.40 -1.33
CA GLU A 156 -3.07 8.40 -2.25
C GLU A 156 -4.13 8.99 -3.18
N ARG A 157 -4.99 8.14 -3.76
CA ARG A 157 -6.11 8.59 -4.61
C ARG A 157 -7.10 9.47 -3.83
N LEU A 158 -7.47 9.09 -2.60
CA LEU A 158 -8.37 9.89 -1.75
C LEU A 158 -7.78 11.26 -1.38
N GLU A 159 -6.47 11.33 -1.14
CA GLU A 159 -5.76 12.59 -0.89
C GLU A 159 -5.79 13.50 -2.13
N MET A 160 -5.54 12.93 -3.32
CA MET A 160 -5.66 13.66 -4.58
C MET A 160 -7.09 14.11 -4.87
N THR A 161 -8.09 13.25 -4.61
CA THR A 161 -9.52 13.62 -4.68
C THR A 161 -9.81 14.84 -3.80
N ALA A 162 -9.32 14.85 -2.56
CA ALA A 162 -9.52 15.97 -1.66
C ALA A 162 -8.85 17.26 -2.17
N THR A 163 -7.63 17.16 -2.70
CA THR A 163 -6.95 18.31 -3.32
C THR A 163 -7.74 18.82 -4.53
N ALA A 164 -8.24 17.93 -5.40
CA ALA A 164 -9.05 18.32 -6.54
C ALA A 164 -10.30 19.09 -6.11
N TYR A 165 -11.09 18.57 -5.16
CA TYR A 165 -12.27 19.29 -4.66
C TYR A 165 -11.92 20.61 -3.95
N GLU A 166 -10.80 20.69 -3.22
CA GLU A 166 -10.36 21.97 -2.64
C GLU A 166 -10.08 23.02 -3.72
N ARG A 167 -9.45 22.62 -4.84
CA ARG A 167 -9.20 23.50 -5.99
C ARG A 167 -10.47 23.78 -6.81
N ALA A 168 -11.49 22.93 -6.70
CA ALA A 168 -12.82 23.14 -7.28
C ALA A 168 -13.72 24.07 -6.43
N ASP A 169 -13.19 24.70 -5.37
CA ASP A 169 -13.96 25.52 -4.41
C ASP A 169 -15.06 24.72 -3.69
N MET A 170 -14.78 23.44 -3.41
CA MET A 170 -15.66 22.48 -2.71
C MET A 170 -15.01 22.01 -1.39
N PRO A 171 -14.90 22.91 -0.39
CA PRO A 171 -14.14 22.64 0.83
C PRO A 171 -14.77 21.57 1.74
N ASP A 172 -16.09 21.41 1.70
CA ASP A 172 -16.80 20.42 2.52
C ASP A 172 -16.48 18.99 2.04
N GLU A 173 -16.52 18.78 0.71
CA GLU A 173 -16.13 17.53 0.05
C GLU A 173 -14.64 17.24 0.27
N ALA A 174 -13.77 18.24 0.08
CA ALA A 174 -12.34 18.11 0.34
C ALA A 174 -12.06 17.66 1.78
N ALA A 175 -12.72 18.26 2.77
CA ALA A 175 -12.59 17.87 4.18
C ALA A 175 -13.09 16.44 4.42
N GLN A 176 -14.19 16.04 3.80
CA GLN A 176 -14.71 14.68 3.91
C GLN A 176 -13.70 13.64 3.39
N PHE A 177 -13.08 13.88 2.24
CA PHE A 177 -12.10 12.95 1.67
C PHE A 177 -10.78 12.93 2.44
N ARG A 178 -10.32 14.08 2.98
CA ARG A 178 -9.19 14.13 3.93
C ARG A 178 -9.42 13.25 5.15
N VAL A 179 -10.59 13.36 5.78
CA VAL A 179 -10.93 12.53 6.95
C VAL A 179 -10.96 11.05 6.60
N GLN A 180 -11.48 10.68 5.42
CA GLN A 180 -11.45 9.29 4.96
C GLN A 180 -10.02 8.77 4.75
N ALA A 181 -9.15 9.56 4.12
CA ALA A 181 -7.75 9.22 3.92
C ALA A 181 -7.01 9.07 5.27
N GLU A 182 -7.22 9.99 6.22
CA GLU A 182 -6.63 9.94 7.56
C GLU A 182 -7.08 8.70 8.35
N GLN A 183 -8.37 8.38 8.32
CA GLN A 183 -8.91 7.18 8.98
C GLN A 183 -8.31 5.90 8.40
N LEU A 184 -8.27 5.80 7.07
CA LEU A 184 -7.71 4.65 6.38
C LEU A 184 -6.19 4.52 6.63
N THR A 185 -5.49 5.65 6.70
CA THR A 185 -4.06 5.69 7.06
C THR A 185 -3.83 5.17 8.48
N ALA A 186 -4.59 5.66 9.46
CA ALA A 186 -4.46 5.21 10.85
C ALA A 186 -4.76 3.72 11.02
N GLU A 187 -5.78 3.21 10.31
CA GLU A 187 -6.09 1.78 10.25
C GLU A 187 -4.93 0.99 9.62
N TYR A 188 -4.44 1.43 8.46
CA TYR A 188 -3.35 0.78 7.77
C TYR A 188 -2.05 0.74 8.60
N GLU A 189 -1.70 1.83 9.29
CA GLU A 189 -0.52 1.90 10.15
C GLU A 189 -0.62 0.94 11.34
N ARG A 190 -1.78 0.90 12.01
CA ARG A 190 -2.05 -0.04 13.11
C ARG A 190 -1.94 -1.50 12.63
N ASP A 191 -2.48 -1.79 11.46
CA ASP A 191 -2.48 -3.14 10.90
C ASP A 191 -1.08 -3.55 10.44
N ARG A 192 -0.28 -2.62 9.90
CA ARG A 192 1.15 -2.82 9.64
C ARG A 192 1.94 -3.14 10.90
N GLU A 193 1.69 -2.44 12.00
CA GLU A 193 2.32 -2.73 13.29
C GLU A 193 1.95 -4.12 13.81
N THR A 194 0.68 -4.50 13.66
CA THR A 194 0.18 -5.84 14.02
C THR A 194 0.87 -6.92 13.19
N ILE A 195 0.96 -6.74 11.86
CA ILE A 195 1.69 -7.64 10.95
C ILE A 195 3.16 -7.76 11.34
N ALA A 196 3.82 -6.63 11.64
CA ALA A 196 5.22 -6.63 12.04
C ALA A 196 5.44 -7.37 13.37
N THR A 197 4.53 -7.19 14.34
CA THR A 197 4.54 -7.87 15.64
C THR A 197 4.36 -9.38 15.47
N ALA A 198 3.38 -9.82 14.67
CA ALA A 198 3.14 -11.23 14.40
C ALA A 198 4.33 -11.91 13.73
N ARG A 199 4.98 -11.24 12.76
CA ARG A 199 6.22 -11.74 12.16
C ARG A 199 7.33 -11.89 13.18
N ASN A 200 7.52 -10.90 14.05
CA ASN A 200 8.56 -10.96 15.08
C ASN A 200 8.29 -12.07 16.09
N ALA A 201 7.05 -12.22 16.55
CA ALA A 201 6.64 -13.30 17.44
C ALA A 201 6.87 -14.68 16.79
N THR A 202 6.60 -14.81 15.49
CA THR A 202 6.85 -16.04 14.74
C THR A 202 8.33 -16.35 14.63
N ALA A 203 9.17 -15.35 14.31
CA ALA A 203 10.62 -15.54 14.25
C ALA A 203 11.19 -15.97 15.60
N THR A 204 10.81 -15.29 16.70
CA THR A 204 11.21 -15.66 18.05
C THR A 204 10.76 -17.07 18.41
N PHE A 205 9.50 -17.43 18.12
CA PHE A 205 9.01 -18.78 18.36
C PHE A 205 9.84 -19.84 17.62
N VAL A 206 10.15 -19.62 16.33
CA VAL A 206 10.95 -20.56 15.54
C VAL A 206 12.39 -20.66 16.07
N GLU A 207 12.98 -19.56 16.53
CA GLU A 207 14.31 -19.55 17.15
C GLU A 207 14.34 -20.28 18.50
N ASP A 208 13.33 -20.06 19.34
CA ASP A 208 13.23 -20.67 20.68
C ASP A 208 12.84 -22.15 20.60
N CYS A 209 12.06 -22.55 19.60
CA CYS A 209 11.61 -23.93 19.40
C CYS A 209 12.70 -24.81 18.75
N THR A 210 13.80 -25.03 19.49
CA THR A 210 14.90 -25.89 19.06
C THR A 210 14.40 -27.33 18.89
N ASP A 211 14.64 -27.92 17.71
CA ASP A 211 14.31 -29.31 17.36
C ASP A 211 12.80 -29.66 17.41
N CYS A 212 11.92 -28.68 17.29
CA CYS A 212 10.47 -28.91 17.32
C CYS A 212 9.89 -29.51 16.03
N ALA A 213 10.70 -29.69 14.98
CA ALA A 213 10.31 -30.29 13.71
C ALA A 213 10.18 -31.83 13.79
N ASP A 214 10.86 -32.48 14.74
CA ASP A 214 10.79 -33.94 14.93
C ASP A 214 10.22 -34.29 16.32
N VAL A 215 9.32 -35.27 16.37
CA VAL A 215 8.63 -35.67 17.61
C VAL A 215 9.63 -36.15 18.67
N GLN A 216 10.61 -36.96 18.30
CA GLN A 216 11.57 -37.51 19.25
C GLN A 216 12.53 -36.42 19.74
N ALA A 217 12.99 -35.57 18.83
CA ALA A 217 13.86 -34.46 19.14
C ALA A 217 13.15 -33.43 20.05
N ALA A 218 11.90 -33.07 19.74
CA ALA A 218 11.06 -32.20 20.57
C ALA A 218 10.86 -32.73 21.99
N ILE A 219 10.56 -34.03 22.16
CA ILE A 219 10.43 -34.65 23.49
C ILE A 219 11.76 -34.64 24.23
N SER A 220 12.87 -34.91 23.53
CA SER A 220 14.20 -34.99 24.16
C SER A 220 14.73 -33.64 24.63
N ALA A 221 14.44 -32.58 23.86
CA ALA A 221 14.87 -31.22 24.15
C ALA A 221 13.97 -30.56 25.21
N ASN A 222 12.64 -30.73 25.11
CA ASN A 222 11.67 -29.96 25.91
C ASN A 222 11.02 -30.77 27.04
N GLY A 223 10.98 -32.10 26.98
CA GLY A 223 10.40 -32.94 28.03
C GLY A 223 8.95 -32.55 28.38
N LEU A 224 8.73 -32.06 29.61
CA LEU A 224 7.42 -31.57 30.08
C LEU A 224 7.07 -30.16 29.57
N GLU A 225 8.05 -29.38 29.09
CA GLU A 225 7.82 -28.04 28.53
C GLU A 225 7.18 -28.09 27.13
N THR A 226 7.11 -29.28 26.51
CA THR A 226 6.42 -29.53 25.24
C THR A 226 4.96 -29.03 25.23
N PHE A 227 4.26 -29.08 26.36
CA PHE A 227 2.90 -28.53 26.46
C PHE A 227 2.85 -27.00 26.39
N ALA A 228 3.84 -26.33 26.99
CA ALA A 228 3.96 -24.88 26.93
C ALA A 228 4.32 -24.44 25.51
N ALA A 229 5.29 -25.11 24.89
CA ALA A 229 5.67 -24.90 23.48
C ALA A 229 4.49 -25.12 22.53
N TYR A 230 3.66 -26.14 22.74
CA TYR A 230 2.43 -26.34 21.96
C TYR A 230 1.41 -25.20 22.14
N GLY A 231 1.26 -24.70 23.37
CA GLY A 231 0.40 -23.54 23.66
C GLY A 231 0.87 -22.27 22.96
N GLU A 232 2.18 -22.04 22.97
CA GLU A 232 2.82 -20.93 22.27
C GLU A 232 2.67 -21.05 20.75
N ALA A 233 2.93 -22.23 20.18
CA ALA A 233 2.72 -22.50 18.77
C ALA A 233 1.30 -22.18 18.32
N ARG A 234 0.28 -22.51 19.13
CA ARG A 234 -1.13 -22.14 18.86
C ARG A 234 -1.38 -20.64 18.89
N ALA A 235 -0.75 -19.93 19.82
CA ALA A 235 -0.91 -18.48 19.92
C ALA A 235 -0.24 -17.78 18.73
N THR A 236 0.98 -18.17 18.39
CA THR A 236 1.75 -17.67 17.23
C THR A 236 1.02 -17.96 15.93
N GLU A 237 0.49 -19.18 15.74
CA GLU A 237 -0.33 -19.56 14.59
C GLU A 237 -1.57 -18.67 14.42
N SER A 238 -2.25 -18.33 15.52
CA SER A 238 -3.40 -17.43 15.47
C SER A 238 -3.00 -16.01 15.08
N GLN A 239 -1.86 -15.52 15.58
CA GLN A 239 -1.37 -14.16 15.30
C GLN A 239 -0.92 -14.02 13.84
N ILE A 240 -0.19 -15.00 13.31
CA ILE A 240 0.31 -14.94 11.94
C ILE A 240 -0.82 -15.08 10.91
N ARG A 241 -1.88 -15.84 11.21
CA ARG A 241 -3.09 -15.88 10.37
C ARG A 241 -3.87 -14.56 10.39
N ASP A 242 -4.09 -13.96 11.56
CA ASP A 242 -4.70 -12.62 11.66
C ASP A 242 -3.88 -11.59 10.87
N ALA A 243 -2.55 -11.64 10.96
CA ALA A 243 -1.67 -10.80 10.16
C ALA A 243 -1.81 -11.05 8.66
N SER A 244 -1.94 -12.31 8.23
CA SER A 244 -2.17 -12.67 6.84
C SER A 244 -3.50 -12.12 6.32
N ASP A 245 -4.59 -12.27 7.09
CA ASP A 245 -5.91 -11.75 6.73
C ASP A 245 -5.90 -10.21 6.61
N ARG A 246 -5.15 -9.52 7.48
CA ARG A 246 -4.94 -8.07 7.37
C ARG A 246 -4.13 -7.68 6.14
N ALA A 247 -3.07 -8.43 5.83
CA ALA A 247 -2.29 -8.20 4.62
C ALA A 247 -3.15 -8.36 3.35
N ALA A 248 -4.00 -9.40 3.32
CA ALA A 248 -4.97 -9.63 2.25
C ALA A 248 -5.99 -8.48 2.15
N THR A 249 -6.53 -8.03 3.29
CA THR A 249 -7.46 -6.88 3.36
C THR A 249 -6.86 -5.61 2.76
N HIS A 250 -5.55 -5.42 2.91
CA HIS A 250 -4.84 -4.25 2.35
C HIS A 250 -4.28 -4.45 0.94
N GLY A 251 -4.55 -5.60 0.30
CA GLY A 251 -4.03 -5.92 -1.04
C GLY A 251 -2.50 -6.08 -1.07
N LEU A 252 -1.89 -6.52 0.03
CA LEU A 252 -0.45 -6.73 0.16
C LEU A 252 -0.05 -8.18 -0.18
N THR A 253 -0.29 -8.62 -1.41
CA THR A 253 -0.14 -10.03 -1.83
C THR A 253 1.24 -10.62 -1.53
N ASP A 254 2.33 -9.92 -1.85
CA ASP A 254 3.70 -10.41 -1.55
C ASP A 254 3.90 -10.68 -0.05
N ARG A 255 3.25 -9.87 0.79
CA ARG A 255 3.34 -9.98 2.25
C ARG A 255 2.43 -11.08 2.78
N GLU A 256 1.24 -11.22 2.22
CA GLU A 256 0.30 -12.31 2.49
C GLU A 256 0.94 -13.67 2.21
N ASP A 257 1.63 -13.83 1.06
CA ASP A 257 2.33 -15.06 0.70
C ASP A 257 3.44 -15.40 1.70
N GLU A 258 4.23 -14.41 2.12
CA GLU A 258 5.27 -14.59 3.16
C GLU A 258 4.65 -15.03 4.50
N LEU A 259 3.58 -14.37 4.94
CA LEU A 259 2.91 -14.68 6.21
C LEU A 259 2.23 -16.06 6.17
N THR A 260 1.68 -16.46 5.02
CA THR A 260 1.08 -17.78 4.82
C THR A 260 2.14 -18.88 4.92
N ALA A 261 3.30 -18.70 4.28
CA ALA A 261 4.40 -19.65 4.40
C ALA A 261 4.87 -19.79 5.87
N MET A 262 5.01 -18.67 6.59
CA MET A 262 5.31 -18.70 8.02
C MET A 262 4.22 -19.40 8.84
N ALA A 263 2.95 -19.19 8.50
CA ALA A 263 1.84 -19.85 9.17
C ALA A 263 1.86 -21.38 8.96
N ASP A 264 2.25 -21.84 7.78
CA ASP A 264 2.40 -23.26 7.47
C ASP A 264 3.54 -23.90 8.29
N ASP A 265 4.69 -23.25 8.39
CA ASP A 265 5.82 -23.70 9.22
C ASP A 265 5.43 -23.82 10.70
N VAL A 266 4.72 -22.82 11.24
CA VAL A 266 4.22 -22.86 12.62
C VAL A 266 3.16 -23.96 12.79
N THR A 267 2.32 -24.19 11.78
CA THR A 267 1.28 -25.24 11.79
C THR A 267 1.89 -26.63 11.82
N GLU A 268 2.94 -26.86 11.04
CA GLU A 268 3.72 -28.11 11.06
C GLU A 268 4.35 -28.33 12.45
N THR A 269 5.05 -27.32 12.95
CA THR A 269 5.68 -27.34 14.28
C THR A 269 4.67 -27.64 15.39
N ARG A 270 3.52 -26.97 15.35
CA ARG A 270 2.41 -27.20 16.28
C ARG A 270 1.92 -28.65 16.23
N THR A 271 1.81 -29.23 15.04
CA THR A 271 1.34 -30.61 14.86
C THR A 271 2.34 -31.59 15.45
N THR A 272 3.64 -31.38 15.23
CA THR A 272 4.70 -32.17 15.85
C THR A 272 4.67 -32.07 17.38
N LEU A 273 4.54 -30.86 17.93
CA LEU A 273 4.43 -30.64 19.37
C LEU A 273 3.17 -31.26 19.99
N ALA A 274 2.05 -31.31 19.26
CA ALA A 274 0.83 -31.98 19.70
C ALA A 274 1.04 -33.50 19.84
N ILE A 275 1.72 -34.10 18.85
CA ILE A 275 2.06 -35.53 18.86
C ILE A 275 3.06 -35.82 19.99
N ALA A 276 4.10 -34.99 20.14
CA ALA A 276 5.08 -35.08 21.20
C ALA A 276 4.45 -35.00 22.59
N SER A 277 3.58 -34.01 22.81
CA SER A 277 2.80 -33.85 24.05
C SER A 277 1.96 -35.09 24.36
N SER A 278 1.31 -35.68 23.36
CA SER A 278 0.53 -36.91 23.51
C SER A 278 1.41 -38.10 23.91
N ALA A 279 2.60 -38.23 23.31
CA ALA A 279 3.55 -39.28 23.66
C ALA A 279 4.08 -39.14 25.10
N VAL A 280 4.36 -37.91 25.54
CA VAL A 280 4.76 -37.62 26.94
C VAL A 280 3.66 -38.01 27.93
N LEU A 281 2.38 -37.70 27.63
CA LEU A 281 1.25 -38.12 28.47
C LEU A 281 1.16 -39.65 28.58
N VAL A 282 1.27 -40.36 27.46
CA VAL A 282 1.23 -41.83 27.45
C VAL A 282 2.40 -42.40 28.24
N GLY A 283 3.62 -41.90 28.04
CA GLY A 283 4.80 -42.33 28.78
C GLY A 283 4.66 -42.12 30.29
N TYR A 284 4.17 -40.94 30.71
CA TYR A 284 3.90 -40.65 32.11
C TYR A 284 2.81 -41.57 32.70
N GLY A 285 1.72 -41.78 31.97
CA GLY A 285 0.65 -42.69 32.37
C GLY A 285 1.13 -44.13 32.57
N VAL A 286 2.00 -44.62 31.70
CA VAL A 286 2.64 -45.95 31.84
C VAL A 286 3.52 -46.00 33.08
N ALA A 287 4.35 -44.98 33.33
CA ALA A 287 5.22 -44.94 34.51
C ALA A 287 4.41 -44.92 35.82
N VAL A 288 3.38 -44.07 35.91
CA VAL A 288 2.48 -43.99 37.07
C VAL A 288 1.70 -45.29 37.25
N GLY A 289 1.20 -45.91 36.16
CA GLY A 289 0.52 -47.20 36.20
C GLY A 289 1.42 -48.33 36.72
N LEU A 290 2.68 -48.37 36.28
CA LEU A 290 3.68 -49.32 36.77
C LEU A 290 3.97 -49.11 38.26
N LEU A 291 4.19 -47.86 38.69
CA LEU A 291 4.39 -47.54 40.12
C LEU A 291 3.18 -47.92 40.97
N GLY A 292 1.97 -47.61 40.49
CA GLY A 292 0.73 -48.01 41.13
C GLY A 292 0.62 -49.52 41.27
N THR A 293 0.96 -50.27 40.22
CA THR A 293 0.96 -51.74 40.23
C THR A 293 1.96 -52.30 41.24
N ILE A 294 3.16 -51.72 41.34
CA ILE A 294 4.18 -52.11 42.34
C ILE A 294 3.68 -51.86 43.77
N ILE A 295 3.09 -50.69 44.03
CA ILE A 295 2.56 -50.31 45.36
C ILE A 295 1.40 -51.23 45.74
N VAL A 296 0.43 -51.43 44.83
CA VAL A 296 -0.72 -52.31 45.04
C VAL A 296 -0.25 -53.75 45.28
N GLY A 297 0.72 -54.24 44.50
CA GLY A 297 1.33 -55.56 44.70
C GLY A 297 1.97 -55.70 46.08
N ARG A 298 2.72 -54.68 46.54
CA ARG A 298 3.28 -54.62 47.91
C ARG A 298 2.20 -54.63 48.97
N LEU A 299 1.10 -53.89 48.79
CA LEU A 299 -0.04 -53.86 49.73
C LEU A 299 -0.75 -55.22 49.81
N PHE A 300 -0.97 -55.89 48.67
CA PHE A 300 -1.56 -57.24 48.66
C PHE A 300 -0.66 -58.28 49.33
N LEU A 301 0.66 -58.22 49.12
CA LEU A 301 1.61 -59.07 49.84
C LEU A 301 1.57 -58.81 51.34
N TRP A 302 1.54 -57.55 51.76
CA TRP A 302 1.47 -57.18 53.16
C TRP A 302 0.17 -57.62 53.81
N ARG A 303 -0.97 -57.44 53.12
CA ARG A 303 -2.28 -57.94 53.54
C ARG A 303 -2.26 -59.46 53.71
N ARG A 304 -1.69 -60.20 52.75
CA ARG A 304 -1.58 -61.67 52.82
C ARG A 304 -0.73 -62.11 54.01
N THR A 305 0.40 -61.43 54.27
CA THR A 305 1.25 -61.69 55.44
C THR A 305 0.51 -61.38 56.75
N TYR A 306 -0.25 -60.28 56.78
CA TYR A 306 -1.07 -59.92 57.93
C TYR A 306 -2.18 -60.96 58.19
N GLU A 307 -2.90 -61.40 57.16
CA GLU A 307 -3.91 -62.46 57.26
C GLU A 307 -3.29 -63.79 57.71
N ALA A 308 -2.13 -64.19 57.17
CA ALA A 308 -1.41 -65.39 57.61
C ALA A 308 -0.95 -65.32 59.08
N SER A 309 -0.55 -64.13 59.56
CA SER A 309 -0.15 -63.93 60.96
C SER A 309 -1.32 -64.05 61.95
N ARG A 310 -2.57 -63.85 61.52
CA ARG A 310 -3.77 -64.05 62.35
C ARG A 310 -4.22 -65.51 62.45
N VAL A 311 -3.86 -66.36 61.48
CA VAL A 311 -4.23 -67.80 61.48
C VAL A 311 -3.38 -68.61 62.47
N GLY A 312 -2.20 -68.11 62.86
CA GLY A 312 -1.35 -68.73 63.89
C GLY A 312 -1.75 -68.43 65.34
N SER A 313 -2.72 -67.56 65.61
CA SER A 313 -3.11 -67.15 66.97
C SER A 313 -4.40 -67.79 67.49
N VAL A 314 -4.91 -68.83 66.83
CA VAL A 314 -6.10 -69.59 67.27
C VAL A 314 -5.76 -71.06 67.52
N VAL A 315 -4.57 -71.36 68.07
CA VAL A 315 -4.29 -72.63 68.76
C VAL A 315 -3.24 -72.37 69.84
N ALA A 316 -3.64 -71.84 71.00
CA ALA A 316 -2.97 -72.05 72.30
C ALA A 316 -3.65 -71.27 73.46
N VAL A 317 -4.97 -71.35 73.65
CA VAL A 317 -5.59 -71.26 74.98
C VAL A 317 -6.86 -72.10 74.93
N GLY A 318 -6.71 -73.40 75.15
CA GLY A 318 -7.78 -74.38 75.05
C GLY A 318 -7.33 -75.72 75.60
N ASP A 319 -7.16 -75.74 76.91
CA ASP A 319 -7.46 -76.85 77.84
C ASP A 319 -6.67 -78.17 77.79
N SER A 320 -6.06 -78.49 78.93
CA SER A 320 -5.79 -79.82 79.53
C SER A 320 -4.66 -79.61 80.57
N ASP A 321 -4.68 -80.05 81.82
CA ASP A 321 -5.57 -80.91 82.60
C ASP A 321 -5.00 -80.85 84.06
N VAL A 322 -5.81 -81.22 85.06
CA VAL A 322 -5.50 -81.55 86.48
C VAL A 322 -4.90 -80.52 87.44
#